data_AF-U2EHQ5-F1
#
_entry.id   AF-U2EHQ5-F1
#
_cell.length_a   1.000
_cell.length_b   1.000
_cell.length_c   1.000
_cell.angle_alpha   90.00
_cell.angle_beta   90.00
_cell.angle_gamma   90.00
#
_symmetry.space_group_name_H-M   'P 1'
#
loop_
_entity.id
_entity.type
_entity.pdbx_description
1 polymer ?
#
loop_
_entity_poly.entity_id
_entity_poly.type
_entity_poly.pdbx_seq_one_letter_code
_entity_poly.pdbx_strand_id
1 'polypeptide(L)'
;MPRFLYRFLGANKPNRLRQIIVDNALYLSSADYFNDPFDCRYVLTSAASVREQLRLHEAIVKRQMPGLRGLKRKELVRRSFRNSGYDQSDITRTAHDETIRTAGICCLSTDAKSILLWSHYGESHRGVAFQFKVSAPTALFLLTNPVSYRGPQDDLPSIDASYDPHTDHGKHLIEVLFLNKFKDWCYEQEYRLILTDRAKTAIRFHPDHLTGVILGCNASDDTRSYVRELIQESRSTPRLYQAQTVDNRYRLRVVETN
;
A
#
# COMPACT_ATOMS: atom_id res chain seq x y z
N MET A 1 -10.94 13.85 2.25
CA MET A 1 -9.57 13.53 1.76
C MET A 1 -8.59 14.60 2.21
N PRO A 2 -7.33 14.24 2.49
CA PRO A 2 -6.28 15.21 2.77
C PRO A 2 -5.98 16.06 1.53
N ARG A 3 -5.59 17.33 1.74
CA ARG A 3 -5.18 18.23 0.65
C ARG A 3 -3.83 17.83 0.04
N PHE A 4 -2.93 17.35 0.90
CA PHE A 4 -1.59 16.91 0.52
C PHE A 4 -1.28 15.54 1.10
N LEU A 5 -0.49 14.77 0.36
CA LEU A 5 0.09 13.51 0.78
C LEU A 5 1.61 13.57 0.59
N TYR A 6 2.34 12.92 1.48
CA TYR A 6 3.79 13.00 1.56
C TYR A 6 4.44 11.64 1.41
N ARG A 7 5.56 11.58 0.68
CA ARG A 7 6.41 10.36 0.62
C ARG A 7 7.83 10.70 1.01
N PHE A 8 8.40 9.93 1.93
CA PHE A 8 9.76 10.12 2.42
C PHE A 8 10.73 9.19 1.69
N LEU A 9 11.94 9.68 1.40
CA LEU A 9 12.96 8.91 0.71
C LEU A 9 14.36 9.39 1.10
N GLY A 10 15.26 8.44 1.37
CA GLY A 10 16.67 8.72 1.63
C GLY A 10 17.41 9.35 0.45
N ALA A 11 18.45 10.14 0.75
CA ALA A 11 19.32 10.75 -0.24
C ALA A 11 20.17 9.70 -0.96
N ASN A 12 20.47 8.59 -0.27
CA ASN A 12 21.15 7.42 -0.81
C ASN A 12 20.43 6.66 -1.94
N LYS A 13 19.30 7.16 -2.45
CA LYS A 13 18.51 6.55 -3.53
C LYS A 13 18.37 7.50 -4.75
N PRO A 14 19.48 7.93 -5.39
CA PRO A 14 19.46 8.98 -6.42
C PRO A 14 18.54 8.64 -7.60
N ASN A 15 18.55 7.38 -8.07
CA ASN A 15 17.66 6.93 -9.15
C ASN A 15 16.17 7.07 -8.81
N ARG A 16 15.80 6.88 -7.54
CA ARG A 16 14.41 7.06 -7.07
C ARG A 16 14.06 8.53 -6.90
N LEU A 17 15.00 9.37 -6.49
CA LEU A 17 14.81 10.82 -6.45
C LEU A 17 14.50 11.34 -7.86
N ARG A 18 15.34 11.00 -8.85
CA ARG A 18 15.13 11.36 -10.25
C ARG A 18 13.81 10.83 -10.79
N GLN A 19 13.49 9.57 -10.51
CA GLN A 19 12.22 8.95 -10.93
C GLN A 19 10.99 9.75 -10.47
N ILE A 20 11.01 10.27 -9.24
CA ILE A 20 9.87 11.04 -8.70
C ILE A 20 9.89 12.48 -9.23
N ILE A 21 11.04 13.16 -9.17
CA ILE A 21 11.14 14.60 -9.47
C ILE A 21 11.07 14.86 -10.97
N VAL A 22 11.80 14.09 -11.78
CA VAL A 22 11.99 14.35 -13.22
C VAL A 22 11.03 13.50 -14.06
N ASP A 23 10.97 12.19 -13.80
CA ASP A 23 10.17 11.27 -14.63
C ASP A 23 8.67 11.29 -14.27
N ASN A 24 8.34 11.91 -13.13
CA ASN A 24 7.02 11.93 -12.50
C ASN A 24 6.42 10.54 -12.37
N ALA A 25 7.19 9.62 -11.78
CA ALA A 25 6.76 8.26 -11.54
C ALA A 25 6.98 7.84 -10.07
N LEU A 26 6.04 7.05 -9.55
CA LEU A 26 6.08 6.47 -8.21
C LEU A 26 6.37 4.98 -8.32
N TYR A 27 7.35 4.50 -7.56
CA TYR A 27 7.59 3.07 -7.42
C TYR A 27 6.53 2.41 -6.54
N LEU A 28 6.08 1.24 -6.99
CA LEU A 28 5.14 0.36 -6.32
C LEU A 28 5.91 -0.82 -5.71
N SER A 29 6.01 -0.85 -4.38
CA SER A 29 6.74 -1.92 -3.66
C SER A 29 5.84 -3.14 -3.49
N SER A 30 6.40 -4.34 -3.40
CA SER A 30 5.66 -5.50 -2.88
C SER A 30 5.70 -5.49 -1.35
N ALA A 31 4.73 -6.16 -0.72
CA ALA A 31 4.66 -6.33 0.73
C ALA A 31 5.93 -7.00 1.31
N ASP A 32 6.64 -7.81 0.51
CA ASP A 32 7.88 -8.48 0.90
C ASP A 32 9.01 -7.53 1.40
N TYR A 33 8.94 -6.24 1.03
CA TYR A 33 9.94 -5.24 1.43
C TYR A 33 9.48 -4.34 2.58
N PHE A 34 8.34 -4.64 3.21
CA PHE A 34 7.88 -3.88 4.35
C PHE A 34 8.74 -4.18 5.58
N ASN A 35 8.97 -3.15 6.38
CA ASN A 35 9.77 -3.23 7.60
C ASN A 35 8.99 -3.77 8.81
N ASP A 36 7.66 -3.83 8.71
CA ASP A 36 6.78 -4.41 9.72
C ASP A 36 6.39 -5.85 9.33
N PRO A 37 6.84 -6.90 10.06
CA PRO A 37 6.52 -8.29 9.76
C PRO A 37 5.04 -8.66 10.03
N PHE A 38 4.30 -7.78 10.71
CA PHE A 38 2.87 -7.93 11.01
C PHE A 38 1.96 -7.23 9.98
N ASP A 39 2.54 -6.46 9.05
CA ASP A 39 1.80 -5.80 7.98
C ASP A 39 1.30 -6.83 6.94
N CYS A 40 0.16 -6.54 6.31
CA CYS A 40 -0.52 -7.43 5.36
C CYS A 40 -0.84 -8.84 5.90
N ARG A 41 -1.02 -9.00 7.21
CA ARG A 41 -1.43 -10.26 7.85
C ARG A 41 -2.94 -10.35 7.99
N TYR A 42 -3.49 -11.55 7.79
CA TYR A 42 -4.91 -11.84 7.90
C TYR A 42 -5.16 -13.25 8.45
N VAL A 43 -6.38 -13.49 8.92
CA VAL A 43 -6.85 -14.81 9.35
C VAL A 43 -7.99 -15.26 8.44
N LEU A 44 -7.98 -16.53 8.03
CA LEU A 44 -9.14 -17.13 7.38
C LEU A 44 -10.08 -17.67 8.45
N THR A 45 -11.33 -17.24 8.36
CA THR A 45 -12.42 -17.76 9.20
C THR A 45 -13.41 -18.51 8.32
N SER A 46 -14.20 -19.39 8.91
CA SER A 46 -15.34 -20.00 8.23
C SER A 46 -16.46 -20.18 9.24
N ALA A 47 -17.53 -19.39 9.10
CA ALA A 47 -18.76 -19.57 9.87
C ALA A 47 -19.76 -20.48 9.14
N ALA A 48 -19.48 -20.84 7.88
CA ALA A 48 -20.39 -21.61 7.04
C ALA A 48 -20.57 -23.04 7.53
N SER A 49 -21.83 -23.47 7.56
CA SER A 49 -22.17 -24.87 7.73
C SER A 49 -21.58 -25.71 6.60
N VAL A 50 -21.34 -27.00 6.86
CA VAL A 50 -20.94 -27.99 5.85
C VAL A 50 -21.83 -27.93 4.60
N ARG A 51 -23.11 -27.61 4.77
CA ARG A 51 -24.08 -27.47 3.68
C ARG A 51 -23.80 -26.27 2.79
N GLU A 52 -23.38 -25.15 3.37
CA GLU A 52 -23.04 -23.92 2.64
C GLU A 52 -21.71 -24.07 1.91
N GLN A 53 -20.70 -24.66 2.56
CA GLN A 53 -19.42 -24.99 1.94
C GLN A 53 -19.62 -25.92 0.72
N LEU A 54 -20.45 -26.96 0.84
CA LEU A 54 -20.79 -27.84 -0.28
C LEU A 54 -21.47 -27.12 -1.44
N ARG A 55 -22.33 -26.12 -1.15
CA ARG A 55 -23.00 -25.31 -2.18
C ARG A 55 -22.02 -24.41 -2.92
N LEU A 56 -21.12 -23.74 -2.19
CA LEU A 56 -20.08 -22.91 -2.79
C LEU A 56 -19.14 -23.75 -3.65
N HIS A 57 -18.69 -24.89 -3.13
CA HIS A 57 -17.84 -25.81 -3.87
C HIS A 57 -18.51 -26.32 -5.15
N GLU A 58 -19.81 -26.62 -5.11
CA GLU A 58 -20.59 -26.98 -6.30
C GLU A 58 -20.64 -25.82 -7.32
N ALA A 59 -20.75 -24.57 -6.86
CA ALA A 59 -20.74 -23.39 -7.74
C ALA A 59 -19.38 -23.18 -8.42
N ILE A 60 -18.27 -23.31 -7.68
CA ILE A 60 -16.90 -23.21 -8.20
C ILE A 60 -16.65 -24.29 -9.26
N VAL A 61 -16.95 -25.56 -8.95
CA VAL A 61 -16.79 -26.69 -9.89
C VAL A 61 -17.65 -26.48 -11.13
N LYS A 62 -18.89 -25.99 -11.00
CA LYS A 62 -19.76 -25.68 -12.14
C LYS A 62 -19.15 -24.60 -13.05
N ARG A 63 -18.49 -23.60 -12.47
CA ARG A 63 -17.86 -22.49 -13.22
C ARG A 63 -16.58 -22.93 -13.93
N GLN A 64 -15.71 -23.66 -13.24
CA GLN A 64 -14.46 -24.18 -13.79
C GLN A 64 -14.69 -25.31 -14.80
N MET A 65 -15.77 -26.09 -14.61
CA MET A 65 -16.09 -27.27 -15.43
C MET A 65 -17.55 -27.23 -15.94
N PRO A 66 -17.91 -26.28 -16.83
CA PRO A 66 -19.30 -26.09 -17.28
C PRO A 66 -19.88 -27.29 -18.05
N GLY A 67 -19.02 -28.15 -18.62
CA GLY A 67 -19.41 -29.39 -19.28
C GLY A 67 -19.83 -30.52 -18.34
N LEU A 68 -19.54 -30.41 -17.03
CA LEU A 68 -19.83 -31.45 -16.05
C LEU A 68 -21.27 -31.30 -15.50
N ARG A 69 -22.15 -32.24 -15.86
CA ARG A 69 -23.60 -32.17 -15.56
C ARG A 69 -24.08 -33.23 -14.56
N GLY A 70 -25.20 -32.91 -13.91
CA GLY A 70 -26.03 -33.87 -13.15
C GLY A 70 -25.30 -34.59 -12.01
N LEU A 71 -25.48 -35.90 -11.96
CA LEU A 71 -24.97 -36.78 -10.89
C LEU A 71 -23.43 -36.79 -10.83
N LYS A 72 -22.75 -36.75 -11.99
CA LYS A 72 -21.28 -36.73 -12.06
C LYS A 72 -20.67 -35.49 -11.38
N ARG A 73 -21.32 -34.32 -11.50
CA ARG A 73 -20.90 -33.10 -10.78
C ARG A 73 -21.08 -33.26 -9.27
N LYS A 74 -22.26 -33.72 -8.84
CA LYS A 74 -22.56 -33.93 -7.40
C LYS A 74 -21.62 -34.94 -6.76
N GLU A 75 -21.28 -35.99 -7.49
CA GLU A 75 -20.33 -37.01 -7.05
C GLU A 75 -18.90 -36.47 -6.97
N LEU A 76 -18.45 -35.70 -7.97
CA LEU A 76 -17.15 -35.03 -7.92
C LEU A 76 -17.05 -34.04 -6.75
N VAL A 77 -18.09 -33.22 -6.52
CA VAL A 77 -18.17 -32.29 -5.39
C VAL A 77 -18.11 -33.03 -4.07
N ARG A 78 -18.90 -34.10 -3.89
CA ARG A 78 -18.89 -34.90 -2.65
C ARG A 78 -17.61 -35.69 -2.44
N ARG A 79 -16.96 -36.13 -3.52
CA ARG A 79 -15.70 -36.89 -3.47
C ARG A 79 -14.54 -35.96 -3.16
N SER A 80 -14.46 -34.80 -3.82
CA SER A 80 -13.46 -33.78 -3.49
C SER A 80 -13.65 -33.31 -2.06
N PHE A 81 -14.86 -32.94 -1.65
CA PHE A 81 -15.16 -32.53 -0.27
C PHE A 81 -14.86 -33.60 0.81
N ARG A 82 -14.91 -34.90 0.48
CA ARG A 82 -14.59 -36.00 1.42
C ARG A 82 -13.14 -36.48 1.38
N ASN A 83 -12.53 -36.54 0.20
CA ASN A 83 -11.17 -37.07 0.01
C ASN A 83 -10.09 -36.09 0.41
N SER A 84 -10.49 -34.90 0.76
CA SER A 84 -9.65 -33.94 1.40
C SER A 84 -10.38 -33.57 2.65
N GLY A 85 -9.66 -33.35 3.74
CA GLY A 85 -9.94 -32.07 4.38
C GLY A 85 -9.70 -31.03 3.29
N TYR A 86 -10.70 -30.74 2.45
CA TYR A 86 -10.58 -29.83 1.31
C TYR A 86 -10.42 -28.50 1.99
N ASP A 87 -9.17 -28.14 2.27
CA ASP A 87 -8.90 -26.91 2.93
C ASP A 87 -9.09 -25.83 1.85
N GLN A 88 -10.36 -25.48 1.63
CA GLN A 88 -10.72 -24.33 0.84
C GLN A 88 -10.01 -23.08 1.41
N SER A 89 -9.60 -23.11 2.68
CA SER A 89 -8.71 -22.13 3.26
C SER A 89 -7.29 -22.18 2.67
N ASP A 90 -6.71 -23.33 2.31
CA ASP A 90 -5.37 -23.41 1.68
C ASP A 90 -5.34 -22.83 0.25
N ILE A 91 -6.34 -23.14 -0.59
CA ILE A 91 -6.44 -22.58 -1.94
C ILE A 91 -6.72 -21.08 -1.88
N THR A 92 -7.65 -20.67 -1.01
CA THR A 92 -7.99 -19.26 -0.77
C THR A 92 -6.78 -18.51 -0.22
N ARG A 93 -6.05 -19.10 0.73
CA ARG A 93 -4.81 -18.57 1.30
C ARG A 93 -3.74 -18.41 0.23
N THR A 94 -3.51 -19.43 -0.58
CA THR A 94 -2.55 -19.37 -1.70
C THR A 94 -2.90 -18.23 -2.66
N ALA A 95 -4.18 -18.05 -3.00
CA ALA A 95 -4.62 -16.97 -3.88
C ALA A 95 -4.48 -15.57 -3.24
N HIS A 96 -4.79 -15.42 -1.95
CA HIS A 96 -4.60 -14.16 -1.22
C HIS A 96 -3.12 -13.83 -1.03
N ASP A 97 -2.30 -14.81 -0.69
CA ASP A 97 -0.85 -14.65 -0.52
C ASP A 97 -0.20 -14.26 -1.84
N GLU A 98 -0.64 -14.87 -2.95
CA GLU A 98 -0.24 -14.45 -4.30
C GLU A 98 -0.68 -13.01 -4.58
N THR A 99 -1.93 -12.65 -4.24
CA THR A 99 -2.44 -11.27 -4.40
C THR A 99 -1.60 -10.27 -3.59
N ILE A 100 -1.23 -10.60 -2.35
CA ILE A 100 -0.36 -9.78 -1.51
C ILE A 100 1.01 -9.61 -2.16
N ARG A 101 1.57 -10.69 -2.67
CA ARG A 101 2.90 -10.73 -3.28
C ARG A 101 2.97 -9.94 -4.60
N THR A 102 1.92 -9.99 -5.42
CA THR A 102 1.88 -9.31 -6.73
C THR A 102 1.33 -7.90 -6.67
N ALA A 103 0.71 -7.48 -5.56
CA ALA A 103 0.24 -6.12 -5.37
C ALA A 103 1.39 -5.10 -5.31
N GLY A 104 1.26 -4.04 -6.07
CA GLY A 104 2.11 -2.87 -6.03
C GLY A 104 1.54 -1.81 -5.08
N ILE A 105 2.30 -1.46 -4.05
CA ILE A 105 1.87 -0.55 -2.98
C ILE A 105 2.76 0.69 -2.96
N CYS A 106 2.12 1.87 -2.96
CA CYS A 106 2.76 3.15 -2.68
C CYS A 106 2.20 3.75 -1.39
N CYS A 107 3.03 3.76 -0.36
CA CYS A 107 2.74 4.32 0.96
C CYS A 107 3.00 5.83 0.98
N LEU A 108 2.04 6.58 1.49
CA LEU A 108 2.03 8.03 1.63
C LEU A 108 1.61 8.38 3.06
N SER A 109 1.92 9.59 3.52
CA SER A 109 1.54 10.10 4.84
C SER A 109 0.83 11.44 4.73
N THR A 110 -0.01 11.79 5.70
CA THR A 110 -0.55 13.16 5.83
C THR A 110 0.37 14.10 6.59
N ASP A 111 1.44 13.62 7.25
CA ASP A 111 2.30 14.43 8.10
C ASP A 111 3.76 14.52 7.60
N ALA A 112 4.08 15.63 6.94
CA ALA A 112 5.44 15.98 6.52
C ALA A 112 6.42 16.25 7.69
N LYS A 113 5.92 16.41 8.93
CA LYS A 113 6.72 16.79 10.10
C LYS A 113 6.98 15.63 11.06
N SER A 114 6.53 14.42 10.72
CA SER A 114 6.73 13.24 11.56
C SER A 114 8.21 12.93 11.71
N ILE A 115 8.72 13.09 12.94
CA ILE A 115 10.12 12.81 13.28
C ILE A 115 10.47 11.36 12.95
N LEU A 116 9.56 10.43 13.22
CA LEU A 116 9.78 9.00 12.98
C LEU A 116 9.81 8.64 11.50
N LEU A 117 8.95 9.24 10.66
CA LEU A 117 9.01 9.04 9.21
C LEU A 117 10.32 9.55 8.62
N TRP A 118 10.79 10.72 9.06
CA TRP A 118 12.10 11.23 8.68
C TRP A 118 13.25 10.33 9.17
N SER A 119 13.14 9.78 10.39
CA SER A 119 14.15 8.88 10.95
C SER A 119 14.26 7.56 10.16
N HIS A 120 13.13 6.94 9.83
CA HIS A 120 13.08 5.63 9.17
C HIS A 120 13.26 5.71 7.65
N TYR A 121 12.52 6.60 7.00
CA TYR A 121 12.39 6.62 5.54
C TYR A 121 13.14 7.79 4.89
N GLY A 122 13.36 8.87 5.65
CA GLY A 122 14.16 10.02 5.26
C GLY A 122 15.66 9.89 5.58
N GLU A 123 16.16 8.67 5.74
CA GLU A 123 17.58 8.38 6.00
C GLU A 123 18.14 9.16 7.20
N SER A 124 17.48 9.04 8.35
CA SER A 124 17.84 9.80 9.56
C SER A 124 17.88 11.32 9.31
N HIS A 125 16.83 11.85 8.66
CA HIS A 125 16.65 13.27 8.31
C HIS A 125 17.64 13.81 7.27
N ARG A 126 18.42 12.97 6.58
CA ARG A 126 19.33 13.39 5.50
C ARG A 126 18.68 13.44 4.11
N GLY A 127 17.56 12.73 3.95
CA GLY A 127 16.85 12.59 2.69
C GLY A 127 15.86 13.71 2.38
N VAL A 128 14.80 13.36 1.66
CA VAL A 128 13.74 14.27 1.23
C VAL A 128 12.34 13.72 1.53
N ALA A 129 11.35 14.62 1.55
CA ALA A 129 9.95 14.28 1.48
C ALA A 129 9.30 14.98 0.27
N PHE A 130 8.48 14.27 -0.49
CA PHE A 130 7.75 14.79 -1.65
C PHE A 130 6.34 15.16 -1.25
N GLN A 131 5.89 16.37 -1.60
CA GLN A 131 4.52 16.84 -1.37
C GLN A 131 3.67 16.68 -2.63
N PHE A 132 2.67 15.81 -2.54
CA PHE A 132 1.70 15.57 -3.61
C PHE A 132 0.37 16.25 -3.30
N LYS A 133 -0.13 17.08 -4.21
CA LYS A 133 -1.47 17.66 -4.14
C LYS A 133 -2.51 16.62 -4.54
N VAL A 134 -3.51 16.44 -3.69
CA VAL A 134 -4.66 15.57 -3.96
C VAL A 134 -5.73 16.41 -4.69
N SER A 135 -5.72 16.37 -6.02
CA SER A 135 -6.72 17.07 -6.86
C SER A 135 -6.91 16.38 -8.22
N ALA A 136 -8.03 16.65 -8.92
CA ALA A 136 -8.14 16.33 -10.35
C ALA A 136 -7.12 17.19 -11.13
N PRO A 137 -6.37 16.61 -12.10
CA PRO A 137 -6.97 16.03 -13.30
C PRO A 137 -6.80 14.52 -13.52
N THR A 138 -5.85 13.84 -12.86
CA THR A 138 -5.59 12.40 -13.11
C THR A 138 -6.14 11.42 -12.07
N ALA A 139 -6.87 11.90 -11.06
CA ALA A 139 -7.50 11.12 -9.97
C ALA A 139 -6.60 10.13 -9.21
N LEU A 140 -5.31 9.98 -9.54
CA LEU A 140 -4.44 8.94 -9.00
C LEU A 140 -4.38 8.97 -7.47
N PHE A 141 -4.16 10.14 -6.89
CA PHE A 141 -4.14 10.30 -5.43
C PHE A 141 -5.53 10.22 -4.79
N LEU A 142 -6.62 10.38 -5.56
CA LEU A 142 -7.99 10.12 -5.08
C LEU A 142 -8.25 8.62 -4.89
N LEU A 143 -7.46 7.74 -5.51
CA LEU A 143 -7.53 6.29 -5.35
C LEU A 143 -6.77 5.79 -4.12
N THR A 144 -6.15 6.69 -3.34
CA THR A 144 -5.46 6.30 -2.10
C THR A 144 -6.46 6.03 -0.99
N ASN A 145 -6.19 5.01 -0.17
CA ASN A 145 -7.05 4.61 0.93
C ASN A 145 -6.31 4.77 2.27
N PRO A 146 -6.97 5.28 3.32
CA PRO A 146 -6.37 5.38 4.64
C PRO A 146 -6.13 3.99 5.23
N VAL A 147 -5.02 3.82 5.94
CA VAL A 147 -4.72 2.63 6.73
C VAL A 147 -5.45 2.72 8.07
N SER A 148 -6.05 1.61 8.49
CA SER A 148 -6.65 1.41 9.79
C SER A 148 -5.64 0.77 10.75
N TYR A 149 -5.61 1.26 11.99
CA TYR A 149 -4.63 0.84 12.99
C TYR A 149 -5.27 -0.05 14.05
N ARG A 150 -4.67 -1.22 14.31
CA ARG A 150 -5.15 -2.24 15.26
C ARG A 150 -4.13 -2.47 16.37
N GLY A 151 -4.59 -2.48 17.62
CA GLY A 151 -3.79 -2.70 18.81
C GLY A 151 -3.53 -4.17 19.13
N PRO A 152 -2.72 -4.47 20.17
CA PRO A 152 -2.35 -5.84 20.52
C PRO A 152 -3.52 -6.73 20.98
N GLN A 153 -4.61 -6.12 21.43
CA GLN A 153 -5.82 -6.82 21.89
C GLN A 153 -6.84 -7.01 20.77
N ASP A 154 -6.61 -6.42 19.59
CA ASP A 154 -7.52 -6.56 18.46
C ASP A 154 -7.19 -7.83 17.68
N ASP A 155 -8.23 -8.53 17.22
CA ASP A 155 -8.05 -9.62 16.28
C ASP A 155 -7.47 -9.10 14.95
N LEU A 156 -6.62 -9.93 14.35
CA LEU A 156 -6.18 -9.74 12.97
C LEU A 156 -7.40 -9.63 12.04
N PRO A 157 -7.31 -8.84 10.96
CA PRO A 157 -8.41 -8.73 10.02
C PRO A 157 -8.70 -10.11 9.42
N SER A 158 -9.97 -10.47 9.37
CA SER A 158 -10.41 -11.79 8.96
C SER A 158 -11.10 -11.76 7.60
N ILE A 159 -10.89 -12.81 6.82
CA ILE A 159 -11.64 -13.08 5.60
C ILE A 159 -12.43 -14.36 5.81
N ASP A 160 -13.72 -14.30 5.54
CA ASP A 160 -14.54 -15.50 5.56
C ASP A 160 -14.34 -16.29 4.26
N ALA A 161 -13.68 -17.45 4.37
CA ALA A 161 -13.35 -18.34 3.27
C ALA A 161 -14.57 -19.04 2.64
N SER A 162 -15.77 -18.84 3.22
CA SER A 162 -17.03 -19.37 2.70
C SER A 162 -17.74 -18.48 1.69
N TYR A 163 -17.15 -17.34 1.31
CA TYR A 163 -17.67 -16.46 0.27
C TYR A 163 -16.97 -16.69 -1.07
N ASP A 164 -17.72 -16.51 -2.17
CA ASP A 164 -17.17 -16.61 -3.53
C ASP A 164 -16.25 -15.40 -3.82
N PRO A 165 -14.96 -15.61 -4.11
CA PRO A 165 -14.02 -14.53 -4.43
C PRO A 165 -14.42 -13.69 -5.65
N HIS A 166 -15.41 -14.14 -6.44
CA HIS A 166 -15.91 -13.45 -7.63
C HIS A 166 -17.21 -12.67 -7.43
N THR A 167 -17.80 -12.69 -6.23
CA THR A 167 -18.98 -11.87 -5.92
C THR A 167 -18.56 -10.65 -5.11
N ASP A 168 -18.52 -9.47 -5.74
CA ASP A 168 -18.56 -8.09 -5.19
C ASP A 168 -17.77 -7.69 -3.91
N HIS A 169 -16.75 -8.44 -3.50
CA HIS A 169 -15.97 -8.14 -2.28
C HIS A 169 -14.58 -7.56 -2.55
N GLY A 170 -14.28 -7.12 -3.78
CA GLY A 170 -12.94 -6.62 -4.14
C GLY A 170 -12.45 -5.51 -3.20
N LYS A 171 -13.33 -4.57 -2.85
CA LYS A 171 -12.99 -3.48 -1.90
C LYS A 171 -12.72 -4.00 -0.49
N HIS A 172 -13.57 -4.90 0.01
CA HIS A 172 -13.39 -5.51 1.34
C HIS A 172 -12.11 -6.36 1.42
N LEU A 173 -11.82 -7.12 0.38
CA LEU A 173 -10.60 -7.91 0.28
C LEU A 173 -9.36 -7.01 0.32
N ILE A 174 -9.35 -5.92 -0.45
CA ILE A 174 -8.26 -4.94 -0.42
C ILE A 174 -8.11 -4.31 0.98
N GLU A 175 -9.23 -3.96 1.62
CA GLU A 175 -9.23 -3.42 2.99
C GLU A 175 -8.59 -4.39 3.98
N VAL A 176 -9.01 -5.66 3.98
CA VAL A 176 -8.47 -6.67 4.87
C VAL A 176 -6.99 -6.93 4.61
N LEU A 177 -6.60 -7.18 3.35
CA LEU A 177 -5.24 -7.58 3.00
C LEU A 177 -4.21 -6.45 3.11
N PHE A 178 -4.61 -5.20 2.87
CA PHE A 178 -3.63 -4.12 2.66
C PHE A 178 -3.85 -2.86 3.50
N LEU A 179 -4.98 -2.69 4.19
CA LEU A 179 -5.29 -1.43 4.89
C LEU A 179 -5.38 -1.60 6.40
N ASN A 180 -4.75 -2.64 6.97
CA ASN A 180 -4.61 -2.81 8.41
C ASN A 180 -3.14 -2.84 8.80
N LYS A 181 -2.78 -2.11 9.85
CA LYS A 181 -1.41 -2.05 10.37
C LYS A 181 -1.42 -2.00 11.90
N PHE A 182 -0.33 -2.44 12.53
CA PHE A 182 -0.22 -2.41 13.97
C PHE A 182 -0.22 -0.97 14.52
N LYS A 183 -0.90 -0.76 15.65
CA LYS A 183 -1.21 0.57 16.20
C LYS A 183 0.00 1.43 16.53
N ASP A 184 1.14 0.82 16.86
CA ASP A 184 2.36 1.60 17.15
C ASP A 184 2.87 2.36 15.92
N TRP A 185 2.47 1.97 14.70
CA TRP A 185 2.76 2.68 13.46
C TRP A 185 1.76 3.80 13.14
N CYS A 186 0.82 4.13 14.03
CA CYS A 186 -0.20 5.17 13.77
C CYS A 186 0.36 6.57 13.54
N TYR A 187 1.61 6.83 13.98
CA TYR A 187 2.33 8.07 13.67
C TYR A 187 2.57 8.27 12.17
N GLU A 188 2.48 7.22 11.35
CA GLU A 188 2.65 7.33 9.90
C GLU A 188 1.48 8.04 9.23
N GLN A 189 0.27 7.99 9.83
CA GLN A 189 -0.96 8.51 9.23
C GLN A 189 -1.09 8.11 7.75
N GLU A 190 -0.96 6.80 7.52
CA GLU A 190 -0.63 6.22 6.23
C GLU A 190 -1.83 6.18 5.29
N TYR A 191 -1.58 6.51 4.02
CA TYR A 191 -2.48 6.30 2.89
C TYR A 191 -1.77 5.42 1.86
N ARG A 192 -2.46 4.40 1.34
CA ARG A 192 -1.93 3.47 0.34
C ARG A 192 -2.63 3.63 -0.99
N LEU A 193 -1.85 3.84 -2.05
CA LEU A 193 -2.26 3.51 -3.41
C LEU A 193 -1.89 2.04 -3.66
N ILE A 194 -2.89 1.24 -4.05
CA ILE A 194 -2.75 -0.21 -4.21
C ILE A 194 -3.17 -0.56 -5.63
N LEU A 195 -2.29 -1.25 -6.37
CA LEU A 195 -2.57 -1.75 -7.71
C LEU A 195 -2.19 -3.23 -7.77
N THR A 196 -3.18 -4.10 -7.98
CA THR A 196 -2.96 -5.55 -8.10
C THR A 196 -2.11 -5.86 -9.32
N ASP A 197 -1.26 -6.89 -9.24
CA ASP A 197 -0.37 -7.35 -10.32
C ASP A 197 0.60 -6.27 -10.85
N ARG A 198 0.97 -5.31 -10.00
CA ARG A 198 1.88 -4.19 -10.33
C ARG A 198 3.05 -4.06 -9.37
N ALA A 199 3.29 -5.06 -8.53
CA ALA A 199 4.48 -5.14 -7.67
C ALA A 199 5.76 -4.89 -8.46
N LYS A 200 6.69 -4.15 -7.84
CA LYS A 200 8.01 -3.84 -8.40
C LYS A 200 8.00 -3.06 -9.71
N THR A 201 6.88 -2.42 -10.04
CA THR A 201 6.75 -1.52 -11.21
C THR A 201 6.73 -0.05 -10.80
N ALA A 202 6.57 0.85 -11.76
CA ALA A 202 6.35 2.27 -11.50
C ALA A 202 5.08 2.75 -12.19
N ILE A 203 4.38 3.69 -11.57
CA ILE A 203 3.21 4.36 -12.13
C ILE A 203 3.50 5.84 -12.34
N ARG A 204 3.14 6.37 -13.50
CA ARG A 204 3.29 7.80 -13.79
C ARG A 204 2.16 8.60 -13.15
N PHE A 205 2.47 9.82 -12.76
CA PHE A 205 1.52 10.82 -12.28
C PHE A 205 1.66 12.12 -13.08
N HIS A 206 0.60 12.92 -13.13
CA HIS A 206 0.65 14.22 -13.79
C HIS A 206 1.60 15.18 -13.03
N PRO A 207 2.49 15.93 -13.71
CA PRO A 207 3.48 16.82 -13.07
C PRO A 207 2.89 17.73 -11.97
N ASP A 208 1.73 18.34 -12.21
CA ASP A 208 1.03 19.24 -11.26
C ASP A 208 0.74 18.63 -9.88
N HIS A 209 0.80 17.31 -9.73
CA HIS A 209 0.66 16.69 -8.43
C HIS A 209 1.87 16.95 -7.54
N LEU A 210 3.10 16.95 -8.08
CA LEU A 210 4.29 17.22 -7.28
C LEU A 210 4.45 18.73 -7.07
N THR A 211 4.01 19.22 -5.91
CA THR A 211 3.96 20.66 -5.60
C THR A 211 5.09 21.13 -4.69
N GLY A 212 5.78 20.19 -4.04
CA GLY A 212 6.88 20.52 -3.15
C GLY A 212 7.87 19.38 -2.98
N VAL A 213 9.13 19.74 -2.79
CA VAL A 213 10.19 18.86 -2.29
C VAL A 213 10.71 19.46 -1.01
N ILE A 214 10.72 18.67 0.07
CA ILE A 214 11.15 19.09 1.40
C ILE A 214 12.47 18.39 1.68
N LEU A 215 13.52 19.14 1.95
CA LEU A 215 14.81 18.62 2.40
C LEU A 215 14.75 18.32 3.90
N GLY A 216 15.32 17.20 4.33
CA GLY A 216 15.41 16.83 5.74
C GLY A 216 16.33 17.77 6.53
N CYS A 217 16.13 17.90 7.84
CA CYS A 217 16.89 18.86 8.67
C CYS A 217 18.40 18.61 8.69
N ASN A 218 18.84 17.39 8.37
CA ASN A 218 20.24 17.00 8.29
C ASN A 218 20.70 16.77 6.83
N ALA A 219 19.94 17.23 5.83
CA ALA A 219 20.33 17.11 4.42
C ALA A 219 21.65 17.85 4.16
N SER A 220 22.61 17.14 3.56
CA SER A 220 23.93 17.66 3.19
C SER A 220 23.85 18.68 2.05
N ASP A 221 24.89 19.48 1.87
CA ASP A 221 24.99 20.41 0.73
C ASP A 221 24.94 19.69 -0.62
N ASP A 222 25.54 18.50 -0.73
CA ASP A 222 25.44 17.66 -1.93
C ASP A 222 23.99 17.25 -2.20
N THR A 223 23.25 16.83 -1.17
CA THR A 223 21.83 16.47 -1.31
C THR A 223 21.01 17.69 -1.76
N ARG A 224 21.29 18.86 -1.17
CA ARG A 224 20.62 20.12 -1.52
C ARG A 224 20.88 20.50 -2.97
N SER A 225 22.14 20.46 -3.40
CA SER A 225 22.54 20.79 -4.77
C SER A 225 21.93 19.83 -5.77
N TYR A 226 22.03 18.52 -5.52
CA TYR A 226 21.46 17.50 -6.40
C TYR A 226 19.94 17.62 -6.53
N VAL A 227 19.22 17.87 -5.43
CA VAL A 227 17.77 18.07 -5.47
C VAL A 227 17.40 19.33 -6.26
N ARG A 228 18.18 20.40 -6.16
CA ARG A 228 17.96 21.62 -6.96
C ARG A 228 18.17 21.36 -8.45
N GLU A 229 19.20 20.62 -8.83
CA GLU A 229 19.44 20.20 -10.22
C GLU A 229 18.26 19.40 -10.77
N LEU A 230 17.78 18.41 -10.03
CA LEU A 230 16.60 17.62 -10.43
C LEU A 230 15.34 18.49 -10.58
N ILE A 231 15.15 19.50 -9.72
CA ILE A 231 14.01 20.41 -9.83
C ILE A 231 14.11 21.27 -11.10
N GLN A 232 15.30 21.72 -11.49
CA GLN A 232 15.51 22.48 -12.72
C GLN A 232 15.21 21.65 -13.98
N GLU A 233 15.46 20.33 -13.93
CA GLU A 233 15.07 19.39 -14.99
C GLU A 233 13.58 19.01 -14.96
N SER A 234 12.88 19.28 -13.85
CA SER A 234 11.51 18.81 -13.61
C SER A 234 10.47 19.62 -14.39
N ARG A 235 9.48 18.93 -14.94
CA ARG A 235 8.28 19.55 -15.53
C ARG A 235 7.27 20.04 -14.49
N SER A 236 7.42 19.64 -13.21
CA SER A 236 6.45 19.94 -12.16
C SER A 236 6.68 21.28 -11.45
N THR A 237 7.86 21.88 -11.61
CA THR A 237 8.27 23.12 -10.92
C THR A 237 7.90 23.14 -9.42
N PRO A 238 8.22 22.09 -8.63
CA PRO A 238 7.84 22.05 -7.23
C PRO A 238 8.61 23.11 -6.43
N ARG A 239 7.95 23.68 -5.42
CA ARG A 239 8.63 24.55 -4.46
C ARG A 239 9.61 23.74 -3.61
N LEU A 240 10.76 24.33 -3.32
CA LEU A 240 11.75 23.72 -2.43
C LEU A 240 11.52 24.22 -1.00
N TYR A 241 11.51 23.28 -0.06
CA TYR A 241 11.34 23.53 1.36
C TYR A 241 12.45 22.85 2.16
N GLN A 242 12.58 23.27 3.42
CA GLN A 242 13.49 22.70 4.40
C GLN A 242 12.72 22.35 5.68
N ALA A 243 12.87 21.11 6.14
CA ALA A 243 12.52 20.75 7.51
C ALA A 243 13.57 21.32 8.47
N GLN A 244 13.12 21.98 9.53
CA GLN A 244 13.98 22.56 10.57
C GLN A 244 13.51 22.10 11.93
N THR A 245 14.44 21.83 12.83
CA THR A 245 14.15 21.68 14.25
C THR A 245 13.61 22.99 14.81
N VAL A 246 12.75 22.90 15.82
CA VAL A 246 12.25 24.07 16.55
C VAL A 246 12.95 24.13 17.90
N ASP A 247 13.57 25.27 18.19
CA ASP A 247 14.28 25.48 19.45
C ASP A 247 13.41 25.14 20.66
N ASN A 248 14.02 24.44 21.63
CA ASN A 248 13.41 24.02 22.89
C ASN A 248 12.15 23.14 22.73
N ARG A 249 11.94 22.47 21.58
CA ARG A 249 10.78 21.60 21.33
C ARG A 249 11.17 20.37 20.50
N TYR A 250 10.63 19.19 20.84
CA TYR A 250 10.73 17.98 20.01
C TYR A 250 9.73 18.03 18.84
N ARG A 251 9.93 18.97 17.91
CA ARG A 251 9.11 19.07 16.69
C ARG A 251 9.90 19.66 15.53
N LEU A 252 9.41 19.36 14.32
CA LEU A 252 9.87 20.00 13.09
C LEU A 252 8.91 21.10 12.65
N ARG A 253 9.45 22.10 11.96
CA ARG A 253 8.72 23.03 11.09
C ARG A 253 9.22 22.89 9.65
N VAL A 254 8.37 23.18 8.68
CA VAL A 254 8.74 23.20 7.26
C VAL A 254 8.71 24.65 6.79
N VAL A 255 9.81 25.12 6.23
CA VAL A 255 9.97 26.50 5.72
C VAL A 255 10.32 26.46 4.24
N GLU A 256 9.76 27.38 3.46
CA GLU A 256 10.12 27.54 2.05
C GLU A 256 11.55 28.07 1.96
N THR A 257 12.35 27.49 1.07
CA THR A 257 13.71 27.98 0.81
C THR A 257 13.66 29.01 -0.29
N ASN A 258 14.42 30.09 -0.13
CA ASN A 258 14.68 31.05 -1.22
C ASN A 258 15.50 30.41 -2.34
#